data_AF-A0A7Y2TTI3-F1
#
_entry.id   AF-A0A7Y2TTI3-F1
#
_cell.length_a   1.000
_cell.length_b   1.000
_cell.length_c   1.000
_cell.angle_alpha   90.00
_cell.angle_beta   90.00
_cell.angle_gamma   90.00
#
_symmetry.space_group_name_H-M   'P 1'
#
loop_
_entity.id
_entity.type
_entity.pdbx_description
1 polymer ?
#
loop_
_entity_poly.entity_id
_entity_poly.type
_entity_poly.pdbx_seq_one_letter_code
_entity_poly.pdbx_strand_id
1 'polypeptide(L)'
;IETAWQTLNDSQKGLSGVENHARLSITHYKGKTEVAAVTNEPIPGVPGTENGVLVFKILRNALDAPDRGKVCIVGRNPEAIWFDDYDDRVIFDEAGLYDYGRVDKKRIEIDPAVDIAV
;
A
#
# COMPACT_ATOMS: atom_id res chain seq x y z
N ILE A 1 7.82 3.65 -2.21
CA ILE A 1 7.25 2.35 -2.68
C ILE A 1 7.23 2.28 -4.20
N GLU A 2 6.63 3.25 -4.89
CA GLU A 2 6.51 3.27 -6.35
C GLU A 2 7.86 3.22 -7.06
N THR A 3 8.84 4.01 -6.60
CA THR A 3 10.21 3.98 -7.14
C THR A 3 10.83 2.60 -7.02
N ALA A 4 10.66 1.90 -5.89
CA ALA A 4 11.19 0.55 -5.71
C ALA A 4 10.51 -0.45 -6.66
N TRP A 5 9.21 -0.29 -6.91
CA TRP A 5 8.48 -1.10 -7.89
C TRP A 5 9.00 -0.85 -9.31
N GLN A 6 9.21 0.42 -9.66
CA GLN A 6 9.76 0.79 -10.97
C GLN A 6 11.18 0.23 -11.16
N THR A 7 12.06 0.40 -10.16
CA THR A 7 13.42 -0.16 -10.19
C THR A 7 13.41 -1.69 -10.33
N LEU A 8 12.50 -2.39 -9.65
CA LEU A 8 12.35 -3.83 -9.82
C LEU A 8 11.97 -4.19 -11.26
N ASN A 9 10.93 -3.56 -11.82
CA ASN A 9 10.51 -3.83 -13.20
C ASN A 9 11.61 -3.50 -14.21
N ASP A 10 12.34 -2.40 -13.99
CA ASP A 10 13.46 -2.02 -14.85
C ASP A 10 14.59 -3.06 -14.80
N SER A 11 14.88 -3.60 -13.62
CA SER A 11 15.89 -4.66 -13.45
C SER A 11 15.51 -5.98 -14.12
N GLN A 12 14.22 -6.20 -14.39
CA GLN A 12 13.69 -7.43 -14.99
C GLN A 12 13.66 -7.41 -16.52
N LYS A 13 13.92 -6.26 -17.15
CA LYS A 13 13.89 -6.11 -18.60
C LYS A 13 14.86 -7.08 -19.29
N GLY A 14 14.35 -7.84 -20.26
CA GLY A 14 15.14 -8.80 -21.04
C GLY A 14 15.36 -10.15 -20.34
N LEU A 15 14.81 -10.34 -19.15
CA LEU A 15 14.86 -11.60 -18.44
C LEU A 15 13.60 -12.44 -18.70
N SER A 16 13.72 -13.76 -18.57
CA SER A 16 12.60 -14.70 -18.78
C SER A 16 12.48 -15.78 -17.70
N GLY A 17 13.45 -15.85 -16.77
CA GLY A 17 13.48 -16.82 -15.69
C GLY A 17 12.70 -16.38 -14.44
N VAL A 18 13.03 -17.01 -13.30
CA VAL A 18 12.42 -16.73 -11.98
C VAL A 18 12.54 -15.25 -11.57
N GLU A 19 13.63 -14.62 -11.96
CA GLU A 19 13.90 -13.20 -11.82
C GLU A 19 12.82 -12.31 -12.43
N ASN A 20 12.30 -12.64 -13.63
CA ASN A 20 11.23 -11.90 -14.31
C ASN A 20 9.86 -12.09 -13.64
N HIS A 21 9.74 -13.11 -12.78
CA HIS A 21 8.53 -13.39 -12.00
C HIS A 21 8.63 -12.90 -10.55
N ALA A 22 9.76 -12.31 -10.16
CA ALA A 22 9.92 -11.74 -8.84
C ALA A 22 8.95 -10.56 -8.64
N ARG A 23 8.43 -10.42 -7.42
CA ARG A 23 7.39 -9.44 -7.08
C ARG A 23 7.90 -8.56 -5.95
N LEU A 24 7.57 -7.27 -6.01
CA LEU A 24 7.82 -6.38 -4.88
C LEU A 24 6.83 -6.71 -3.77
N SER A 25 7.28 -7.51 -2.79
CA SER A 25 6.49 -7.86 -1.62
C SER A 25 6.83 -6.97 -0.44
N ILE A 26 5.82 -6.55 0.31
CA ILE A 26 5.92 -5.74 1.51
C ILE A 26 5.20 -6.49 2.63
N THR A 27 5.77 -6.46 3.83
CA THR A 27 5.18 -7.14 5.00
C THR A 27 4.10 -6.25 5.61
N HIS A 28 2.95 -6.85 5.87
CA HIS A 28 1.81 -6.20 6.48
C HIS A 28 1.24 -7.10 7.60
N TYR A 29 0.42 -6.56 8.51
CA TYR A 29 -0.17 -7.36 9.59
C TYR A 29 -1.08 -8.47 9.06
N LYS A 30 -1.75 -8.24 7.93
CA LYS A 30 -2.56 -9.26 7.23
C LYS A 30 -1.72 -10.33 6.53
N GLY A 31 -0.42 -10.15 6.38
CA GLY A 31 0.48 -11.10 5.73
C GLY A 31 1.44 -10.46 4.74
N LYS A 32 1.79 -11.18 3.67
CA LYS A 32 2.62 -10.63 2.60
C LYS A 32 1.71 -10.04 1.53
N THR A 33 1.93 -8.78 1.23
CA THR A 33 1.23 -8.02 0.19
C THR A 33 2.23 -7.73 -0.92
N GLU A 34 1.80 -7.71 -2.17
CA GLU A 34 2.60 -7.22 -3.30
C GLU A 34 2.06 -5.93 -3.86
N VAL A 35 2.94 -5.14 -4.48
CA VAL A 35 2.54 -4.10 -5.43
C VAL A 35 2.30 -4.78 -6.77
N ALA A 36 1.02 -4.99 -7.10
CA ALA A 36 0.59 -5.74 -8.27
C ALA A 36 0.60 -4.89 -9.54
N ALA A 37 0.28 -3.60 -9.43
CA ALA A 37 0.28 -2.67 -10.55
C ALA A 37 0.45 -1.22 -10.07
N VAL A 38 1.02 -0.40 -10.95
CA VAL A 38 1.05 1.06 -10.83
C VAL A 38 0.60 1.61 -12.18
N THR A 39 -0.47 2.39 -12.21
CA THR A 39 -1.00 3.03 -13.43
C THR A 39 -0.68 4.52 -13.43
N ASN A 40 -0.63 5.13 -14.62
CA ASN A 40 -0.38 6.56 -14.79
C ASN A 40 -1.60 7.33 -15.32
N GLU A 41 -2.69 6.64 -15.64
CA GLU A 41 -3.89 7.23 -16.19
C GLU A 41 -5.06 7.16 -15.19
N PRO A 42 -5.96 8.15 -15.22
CA PRO A 42 -7.11 8.16 -14.34
C PRO A 42 -8.10 7.06 -14.66
N ILE A 43 -8.81 6.63 -13.62
CA ILE A 43 -9.98 5.77 -13.77
C ILE A 43 -11.17 6.71 -14.03
N PRO A 44 -11.80 6.68 -15.22
CA PRO A 44 -12.89 7.60 -15.55
C PRO A 44 -14.02 7.54 -14.51
N GLY A 45 -14.37 8.70 -13.97
CA GLY A 45 -15.46 8.84 -12.99
C GLY A 45 -15.10 8.46 -11.55
N VAL A 46 -13.83 8.17 -11.24
CA VAL A 46 -13.38 7.84 -9.88
C VAL A 46 -12.46 8.95 -9.34
N PRO A 47 -12.91 9.74 -8.35
CA PRO A 47 -12.09 10.78 -7.72
C PRO A 47 -10.82 10.23 -7.06
N GLY A 48 -9.75 11.01 -7.02
CA GLY A 48 -8.48 10.63 -6.38
C GLY A 48 -7.59 9.73 -7.24
N THR A 49 -8.01 9.47 -8.49
CA THR A 49 -7.26 8.67 -9.47
C THR A 49 -6.59 9.52 -10.54
N GLU A 50 -6.60 10.86 -10.43
CA GLU A 50 -6.19 11.79 -11.49
C GLU A 50 -4.78 11.51 -12.02
N ASN A 51 -3.90 10.97 -11.16
CA ASN A 51 -2.51 10.62 -11.48
C ASN A 51 -2.30 9.10 -11.69
N GLY A 52 -3.38 8.32 -11.75
CA GLY A 52 -3.40 6.87 -11.72
C GLY A 52 -3.60 6.29 -10.32
N VAL A 53 -3.38 4.99 -10.20
CA VAL A 53 -3.52 4.23 -8.95
C VAL A 53 -2.36 3.28 -8.71
N LEU A 54 -2.18 2.90 -7.46
CA LEU A 54 -1.38 1.76 -7.07
C LEU A 54 -2.31 0.65 -6.57
N VAL A 55 -2.04 -0.58 -6.99
CA VAL A 55 -2.82 -1.76 -6.60
C VAL A 55 -1.96 -2.66 -5.71
N PHE A 56 -2.37 -2.79 -4.46
CA PHE A 56 -1.86 -3.80 -3.54
C PHE A 56 -2.65 -5.10 -3.68
N LYS A 57 -1.99 -6.25 -3.55
CA LYS A 57 -2.65 -7.56 -3.53
C LYS A 57 -2.07 -8.47 -2.46
N ILE A 58 -2.92 -9.18 -1.72
CA ILE A 58 -2.46 -10.18 -0.75
C ILE A 58 -1.88 -11.39 -1.48
N LEU A 59 -0.58 -11.67 -1.27
CA LEU A 59 0.09 -12.86 -1.77
C LEU A 59 -0.20 -14.09 -0.90
N ARG A 60 -0.11 -13.88 0.41
CA ARG A 60 -0.33 -14.89 1.44
C ARG A 60 -0.76 -14.20 2.73
N ASN A 61 -1.83 -14.69 3.33
CA ASN A 61 -2.30 -14.29 4.66
C ASN A 61 -2.36 -15.52 5.57
N ALA A 62 -2.56 -15.29 6.87
CA ALA A 62 -2.54 -16.36 7.87
C ALA A 62 -3.70 -17.37 7.69
N LEU A 63 -3.57 -18.52 8.35
CA LEU A 63 -4.56 -19.59 8.40
C LEU A 63 -4.91 -20.16 7.00
N ASP A 64 -6.20 -20.28 6.68
CA ASP A 64 -6.76 -20.80 5.43
C ASP A 64 -6.58 -19.86 4.23
N ALA A 65 -5.85 -18.76 4.42
CA ALA A 65 -5.56 -17.74 3.43
C ALA A 65 -6.81 -17.17 2.69
N PRO A 66 -7.90 -16.81 3.40
CA PRO A 66 -9.17 -16.42 2.78
C PRO A 66 -9.10 -15.09 2.02
N ASP A 67 -8.08 -14.27 2.30
CA ASP A 67 -7.88 -12.97 1.68
C ASP A 67 -6.86 -13.03 0.54
N ARG A 68 -6.30 -14.23 0.22
CA ARG A 68 -5.33 -14.37 -0.86
C ARG A 68 -5.95 -13.91 -2.18
N GLY A 69 -5.25 -12.99 -2.84
CA GLY A 69 -5.71 -12.41 -4.11
C GLY A 69 -6.63 -11.20 -3.96
N LYS A 70 -7.16 -10.91 -2.77
CA LYS A 70 -7.89 -9.66 -2.52
C LYS A 70 -6.98 -8.45 -2.70
N VAL A 71 -7.58 -7.35 -3.14
CA VAL A 71 -6.85 -6.14 -3.52
C VAL A 71 -7.24 -4.93 -2.67
N CYS A 72 -6.30 -3.99 -2.59
CA CYS A 72 -6.55 -2.63 -2.15
C CYS A 72 -6.02 -1.69 -3.24
N ILE A 73 -6.82 -0.70 -3.60
CA ILE A 73 -6.51 0.30 -4.62
C ILE A 73 -6.40 1.65 -3.93
N VAL A 74 -5.28 2.32 -4.14
CA VAL A 74 -4.97 3.62 -3.57
C VAL A 74 -4.55 4.59 -4.66
N GLY A 75 -4.78 5.88 -4.45
CA GLY A 75 -4.23 6.93 -5.31
C GLY A 75 -2.69 6.91 -5.26
N ARG A 76 -2.04 7.38 -6.33
CA ARG A 76 -0.57 7.43 -6.41
C ARG A 76 0.03 8.29 -5.31
N ASN A 77 1.16 7.85 -4.74
CA ASN A 77 2.00 8.62 -3.84
C ASN A 77 3.50 8.34 -4.13
N PRO A 78 4.15 9.14 -4.99
CA PRO A 78 5.57 8.97 -5.31
C PRO A 78 6.48 9.09 -4.09
N GLU A 79 6.09 9.91 -3.12
CA GLU A 79 6.85 10.18 -1.89
C GLU A 79 6.61 9.15 -0.79
N ALA A 80 5.68 8.21 -0.98
CA ALA A 80 5.39 7.20 0.04
C ALA A 80 6.60 6.31 0.31
N ILE A 81 7.04 6.28 1.56
CA ILE A 81 8.08 5.39 2.06
C ILE A 81 7.43 4.09 2.53
N TRP A 82 6.26 4.17 3.18
CA TRP A 82 5.57 3.05 3.79
C TRP A 82 4.09 2.95 3.40
N PHE A 83 3.43 1.86 3.83
CA PHE A 83 2.00 1.60 3.57
C PHE A 83 1.09 2.71 4.09
N ASP A 84 1.38 3.22 5.30
CA ASP A 84 0.55 4.21 6.00
C ASP A 84 0.54 5.56 5.25
N ASP A 85 1.53 5.83 4.40
CA ASP A 85 1.57 7.03 3.55
C ASP A 85 0.48 7.03 2.45
N TYR A 86 -0.34 5.97 2.36
CA TYR A 86 -1.49 5.88 1.48
C TYR A 86 -2.85 5.90 2.21
N ASP A 87 -2.87 6.02 3.54
CA ASP A 87 -4.10 5.99 4.37
C ASP A 87 -5.14 7.03 3.92
N ASP A 88 -4.67 8.22 3.51
CA ASP A 88 -5.49 9.34 3.06
C ASP A 88 -6.02 9.25 1.62
N ARG A 89 -5.65 8.18 0.90
CA ARG A 89 -5.87 8.05 -0.55
C ARG A 89 -6.41 6.67 -0.94
N VAL A 90 -7.05 5.99 0.01
CA VAL A 90 -7.72 4.71 -0.23
C VAL A 90 -8.96 4.92 -1.11
N ILE A 91 -9.01 4.21 -2.23
CA ILE A 91 -10.15 4.24 -3.17
C ILE A 91 -11.03 3.00 -2.98
N PHE A 92 -10.39 1.85 -2.76
CA PHE A 92 -11.06 0.57 -2.56
C PHE A 92 -10.21 -0.33 -1.68
N ASP A 93 -10.79 -0.99 -0.67
CA ASP A 93 -10.04 -1.83 0.25
C ASP A 93 -10.79 -3.11 0.64
N GLU A 94 -10.98 -4.00 -0.33
CA GLU A 94 -11.51 -5.35 -0.07
C GLU A 94 -10.52 -6.20 0.75
N ALA A 95 -9.23 -5.97 0.56
CA ALA A 95 -8.18 -6.62 1.35
C ALA A 95 -8.20 -6.20 2.82
N GLY A 96 -8.84 -5.08 3.17
CA GLY A 96 -8.85 -4.48 4.51
C GLY A 96 -7.44 -4.20 5.02
N LEU A 97 -6.58 -3.62 4.18
CA LEU A 97 -5.23 -3.20 4.56
C LEU A 97 -5.25 -1.94 5.44
N TYR A 98 -6.24 -1.07 5.26
CA TYR A 98 -6.39 0.22 5.92
C TYR A 98 -7.60 0.25 6.88
N ASP A 99 -8.18 -0.92 7.17
CA ASP A 99 -9.20 -1.06 8.20
C ASP A 99 -8.54 -0.99 9.59
N TYR A 100 -8.20 0.23 10.01
CA TYR A 100 -7.58 0.54 11.31
C TYR A 100 -8.58 0.49 12.47
N GLY A 101 -9.62 -0.36 12.42
CA GLY A 101 -10.55 -0.55 13.54
C GLY A 101 -9.89 -0.98 14.88
N ARG A 102 -8.58 -1.21 14.91
CA ARG A 102 -7.78 -1.55 16.09
C ARG A 102 -6.94 -0.43 16.68
N VAL A 103 -6.63 0.61 15.91
CA VAL A 103 -5.84 1.75 16.41
C VAL A 103 -6.73 2.96 16.34
N ASP A 104 -7.55 3.14 17.38
CA ASP A 104 -8.11 4.45 17.68
C ASP A 104 -6.92 5.43 17.67
N LYS A 105 -6.83 6.28 16.65
CA LYS A 105 -6.01 7.49 16.68
C LYS A 105 -6.65 8.39 17.75
N LYS A 106 -6.58 7.99 19.03
CA LYS A 106 -6.72 8.92 20.12
C LYS A 106 -5.64 9.95 19.88
N ARG A 107 -6.06 11.10 19.35
CA ARG A 107 -5.28 12.33 19.42
C ARG A 107 -4.64 12.33 20.80
N ILE A 108 -3.32 12.20 20.85
CA ILE A 108 -2.60 12.50 22.06
C ILE A 108 -2.77 14.00 22.18
N GLU A 109 -3.80 14.43 22.90
CA GLU A 109 -3.89 15.80 23.38
C GLU A 109 -2.71 15.95 24.32
N ILE A 110 -1.67 16.62 23.82
CA ILE A 110 -0.51 16.97 24.62
C ILE A 110 -1.04 17.98 25.63
N ASP A 111 -1.14 17.56 26.89
CA ASP A 111 -1.53 18.44 27.98
C ASP A 111 -0.49 19.57 28.09
N PRO A 112 -0.88 20.85 27.92
CA PRO A 112 0.04 21.98 28.04
C PRO A 112 0.72 22.09 29.42
N ALA A 113 0.30 21.30 30.42
CA ALA A 113 0.99 21.21 31.71
C ALA A 113 2.38 20.55 31.65
N VAL A 114 2.72 19.81 30.59
CA VAL A 114 4.02 19.11 30.48
C VAL A 114 5.17 20.04 30.07
N ASP A 115 4.87 21.21 29.50
CA ASP A 115 5.89 22.20 29.06
C ASP A 115 6.49 23.03 30.22
N ILE A 116 5.96 22.95 31.44
CA ILE A 116 6.46 23.78 32.56
C ILE A 116 7.57 23.06 33.36
N ALA A 117 7.98 21.86 32.93
CA ALA A 117 9.00 21.06 33.61
C ALA A 117 10.17 20.67 32.68
N VAL A 118 10.71 21.61 31.92
CA VAL A 118 12.08 21.53 31.33
C VAL A 118 12.76 22.89 31.39
#